data_AF-A0A183FAK4-F1
#
_entry.id   AF-A0A183FAK4-F1
#
_cell.length_a   1.000
_cell.length_b   1.000
_cell.length_c   1.000
_cell.angle_alpha   90.00
_cell.angle_beta   90.00
_cell.angle_gamma   90.00
#
_symmetry.space_group_name_H-M   'P 1'
#
loop_
_entity.id
_entity.type
_entity.pdbx_description
1 polymer ?
#
loop_
_entity_poly.entity_id
_entity_poly.type
_entity_poly.pdbx_seq_one_letter_code
_entity_poly.pdbx_strand_id
1 'polypeptide(L)'
;MAQIAVNSFVPETPNYYLQNGFYIQAIDSIKFYYDIAYDDDDEAIQEYWDMVPEMPSQIGFIEASKSWTICKGVLLGTVVSAAQVFSGSVASISYSTRFFNRFSSILISQC
;
A
#
# COMPACT_ATOMS: atom_id res chain seq x y z
N MET A 1 -18.55 -3.74 1.90
CA MET A 1 -18.76 -5.16 1.51
C MET A 1 -17.90 -5.59 0.33
N ALA A 2 -17.77 -4.79 -0.74
CA ALA A 2 -16.92 -5.15 -1.90
C ALA A 2 -15.42 -5.32 -1.56
N GLN A 3 -14.84 -4.48 -0.69
CA GLN A 3 -13.43 -4.60 -0.28
C GLN A 3 -13.10 -5.92 0.43
N ILE A 4 -14.05 -6.50 1.17
CA ILE A 4 -13.85 -7.78 1.88
C ILE A 4 -13.94 -8.97 0.91
N ALA A 5 -14.77 -8.87 -0.13
CA ALA A 5 -14.90 -9.93 -1.14
C ALA A 5 -13.66 -10.02 -2.06
N VAL A 6 -13.04 -8.88 -2.38
CA VAL A 6 -11.81 -8.84 -3.21
C VAL A 6 -10.63 -9.50 -2.50
N ASN A 7 -10.55 -9.41 -1.17
CA ASN A 7 -9.48 -10.01 -0.39
C ASN A 7 -9.47 -11.55 -0.40
N SER A 8 -10.56 -12.19 -0.85
CA SER A 8 -10.62 -13.65 -0.99
C SER A 8 -10.15 -14.13 -2.37
N PHE A 9 -10.04 -13.24 -3.36
CA PHE A 9 -9.66 -13.57 -4.73
C PHE A 9 -8.22 -13.19 -5.05
N VAL A 10 -7.70 -12.17 -4.37
CA VAL A 10 -6.32 -11.69 -4.55
C VAL A 10 -5.44 -12.43 -3.54
N PRO A 11 -4.50 -13.28 -3.99
CA PRO A 11 -3.59 -13.98 -3.09
C PRO A 11 -2.62 -12.98 -2.43
N GLU A 12 -2.08 -13.34 -1.27
CA GLU A 12 -1.06 -12.51 -0.61
C GLU A 12 0.23 -12.42 -1.43
N THR A 13 1.10 -11.47 -1.10
CA THR A 13 2.35 -11.28 -1.87
C THR A 13 3.24 -12.53 -1.82
N PRO A 14 3.95 -12.89 -2.91
CA PRO A 14 4.86 -14.04 -2.92
C PRO A 14 5.90 -14.01 -1.80
N ASN A 15 6.45 -12.83 -1.49
CA ASN A 15 7.44 -12.64 -0.43
C ASN A 15 6.91 -13.03 0.95
N TYR A 16 5.63 -12.77 1.24
CA TYR A 16 5.02 -13.20 2.49
C TYR A 16 4.99 -14.73 2.60
N TYR A 17 4.58 -15.42 1.54
CA TYR A 17 4.54 -16.89 1.54
C TYR A 17 5.93 -17.52 1.60
N LEU A 18 6.90 -16.98 0.85
CA LEU A 18 8.29 -17.44 0.87
C LEU A 18 8.92 -17.29 2.26
N GLN A 19 8.66 -16.18 2.97
CA GLN A 19 9.19 -15.96 4.32
C GLN A 19 8.59 -16.90 5.38
N ASN A 20 7.34 -17.33 5.18
CA ASN A 20 6.66 -18.25 6.09
C ASN A 20 6.82 -19.73 5.69
N GLY A 21 7.55 -20.03 4.60
CA GLY A 21 7.80 -21.38 4.11
C GLY A 21 6.62 -22.02 3.36
N PHE A 22 5.65 -21.23 2.91
CA PHE A 22 4.47 -21.71 2.17
C PHE A 22 4.71 -21.67 0.65
N TYR A 23 5.59 -22.54 0.15
CA TYR A 23 6.03 -22.51 -1.25
C TYR A 23 4.91 -22.68 -2.28
N ILE A 24 3.97 -23.60 -2.07
CA ILE A 24 2.84 -23.82 -3.00
C ILE A 24 2.01 -22.54 -3.19
N GLN A 25 1.72 -21.84 -2.10
CA GLN A 25 0.96 -20.59 -2.14
C GLN A 25 1.79 -19.46 -2.75
N ALA A 26 3.12 -19.47 -2.54
CA ALA A 26 4.02 -18.54 -3.19
C ALA A 26 4.00 -18.70 -4.72
N ILE A 27 4.01 -19.93 -5.24
CA ILE A 27 3.91 -20.21 -6.68
C ILE A 27 2.59 -19.69 -7.26
N ASP A 28 1.46 -19.94 -6.58
CA ASP A 28 0.17 -19.43 -7.02
C ASP A 28 0.14 -17.88 -7.06
N SER A 29 0.74 -17.22 -6.06
CA SER A 29 0.91 -15.76 -6.07
C SER A 29 1.84 -15.26 -7.16
N ILE A 30 2.94 -15.98 -7.45
CA ILE A 30 3.88 -15.64 -8.52
C ILE A 30 3.17 -15.72 -9.88
N LYS A 31 2.43 -16.81 -10.12
CA LYS A 31 1.58 -16.97 -11.31
C LYS A 31 0.55 -15.84 -11.42
N PHE A 32 -0.09 -15.46 -10.32
CA PHE A 32 -1.10 -14.41 -10.33
C PHE A 32 -0.54 -13.00 -10.63
N TYR A 33 0.61 -12.63 -10.04
CA TYR A 33 1.14 -11.27 -10.14
C TYR A 33 2.15 -11.05 -11.27
N TYR A 34 2.92 -12.09 -11.61
CA TYR A 34 4.04 -12.00 -12.56
C TYR A 34 3.84 -12.85 -13.80
N ASP A 35 2.76 -13.64 -13.88
CA ASP A 35 2.42 -14.52 -15.01
C ASP A 35 3.55 -15.53 -15.35
N ILE A 36 4.35 -15.91 -14.34
CA ILE A 36 5.42 -16.90 -14.47
C ILE A 36 4.82 -18.28 -14.24
N ALA A 37 4.64 -19.05 -15.31
CA ALA A 37 4.05 -20.39 -15.27
C ALA A 37 5.04 -21.44 -15.81
N TYR A 38 5.94 -21.90 -14.94
CA TYR A 38 6.77 -23.07 -15.22
C TYR A 38 6.13 -24.35 -14.67
N ASP A 39 6.48 -25.47 -15.30
CA ASP A 39 6.14 -26.82 -14.81
C ASP A 39 7.03 -27.21 -13.61
N ASP A 40 8.19 -26.56 -13.46
CA ASP A 40 9.09 -26.70 -12.31
C ASP A 40 8.91 -25.51 -11.36
N ASP A 41 8.46 -25.79 -10.14
CA ASP A 41 8.23 -24.80 -9.10
C ASP A 41 9.54 -24.11 -8.67
N ASP A 42 10.68 -24.82 -8.73
CA ASP A 42 11.99 -24.25 -8.36
C ASP A 42 12.48 -23.24 -9.40
N GLU A 43 12.22 -23.49 -10.68
CA GLU A 43 12.53 -22.56 -11.79
C GLU A 43 11.69 -21.28 -11.69
N ALA A 44 10.41 -21.40 -11.36
CA ALA A 44 9.53 -20.26 -11.15
C ALA A 44 9.98 -19.37 -9.97
N ILE A 45 10.45 -19.96 -8.87
CA ILE A 45 10.98 -19.21 -7.73
C ILE A 45 12.30 -18.53 -8.11
N GLN A 46 13.18 -19.22 -8.82
CA GLN A 46 14.46 -18.65 -9.22
C GLN A 46 14.28 -17.43 -10.13
N GLU A 47 13.42 -17.52 -11.15
CA GLU A 47 13.16 -16.38 -12.03
C GLU A 47 12.48 -15.22 -11.29
N TYR A 48 11.60 -15.52 -10.34
CA TYR A 48 11.04 -14.52 -9.44
C TYR A 48 12.13 -13.80 -8.62
N TRP A 49 13.14 -14.53 -8.10
CA TRP A 49 14.27 -13.95 -7.37
C TRP A 49 15.19 -13.12 -8.27
N ASP A 50 15.36 -13.49 -9.53
CA ASP A 50 16.15 -12.70 -10.48
C ASP A 50 15.45 -11.38 -10.86
N MET A 51 14.11 -11.36 -10.86
CA MET A 51 13.33 -10.17 -11.15
C MET A 51 13.13 -9.24 -9.94
N VAL A 52 13.05 -9.78 -8.72
CA VAL A 52 12.72 -9.02 -7.53
C VAL A 52 13.97 -8.74 -6.71
N PRO A 53 14.28 -7.47 -6.38
CA PRO A 53 15.43 -7.14 -5.55
C PRO A 53 15.35 -7.84 -4.19
N GLU A 54 16.50 -8.31 -3.71
CA GLU A 54 16.61 -9.02 -2.44
C GLU A 54 15.98 -8.21 -1.31
N MET A 55 15.06 -8.84 -0.59
CA MET A 55 14.25 -8.15 0.39
C MET A 55 15.12 -7.77 1.60
N PRO A 56 15.27 -6.48 1.92
CA PRO A 56 16.12 -6.08 3.04
C PRO A 56 15.57 -6.64 4.35
N SER A 57 16.47 -6.89 5.31
CA SER A 57 16.07 -7.34 6.63
C SER A 57 15.09 -6.33 7.26
N GLN A 58 14.05 -6.85 7.92
CA GLN A 58 13.11 -5.98 8.63
C GLN A 58 13.85 -5.22 9.73
N ILE A 59 13.91 -3.90 9.58
CA ILE A 59 14.53 -3.02 10.56
C ILE A 59 13.50 -2.72 11.64
N GLY A 60 13.80 -3.08 12.89
CA GLY A 60 12.95 -2.74 14.03
C GLY A 60 12.89 -1.23 14.26
N PHE A 61 11.82 -0.73 14.88
CA PHE A 61 11.66 0.71 15.16
C PHE A 61 12.84 1.33 15.94
N ILE A 62 13.42 0.58 16.89
CA ILE A 62 14.57 1.02 17.69
C ILE A 62 15.84 1.11 16.82
N GLU A 63 15.93 0.28 15.80
CA GLU A 63 17.09 0.19 14.91
C GLU A 63 17.00 1.25 13.80
N ALA A 64 15.78 1.51 13.34
CA ALA A 64 15.46 2.61 12.44
C ALA A 64 15.74 3.99 13.05
N SER A 65 15.50 4.17 14.36
CA SER A 65 15.75 5.46 15.04
C SER A 65 17.23 5.75 15.28
N LYS A 66 18.08 4.71 15.33
CA LYS A 66 19.53 4.86 15.48
C LYS A 66 20.23 5.28 14.18
N SER A 67 19.65 4.98 13.03
CA SER A 67 20.21 5.36 11.73
C SER A 67 19.74 6.75 11.31
N TRP A 68 20.68 7.69 11.23
CA TRP A 68 20.39 9.08 10.82
C TRP A 68 19.76 9.16 9.43
N THR A 69 20.21 8.31 8.49
CA THR A 69 19.67 8.26 7.12
C THR A 69 18.21 7.80 7.12
N ILE A 70 17.89 6.77 7.89
CA ILE A 70 16.50 6.25 7.99
C ILE A 70 15.61 7.29 8.67
N CYS A 71 16.09 7.92 9.74
CA CYS A 71 15.36 8.97 10.45
C CYS A 71 15.00 10.16 9.56
N LYS A 72 15.92 10.62 8.69
CA LYS A 72 15.62 11.66 7.69
C LYS A 72 14.53 11.23 6.71
N GLY A 73 14.56 9.98 6.25
CA GLY A 73 13.51 9.42 5.39
C GLY A 73 12.14 9.41 6.07
N VAL A 74 12.08 8.95 7.32
CA VAL A 74 10.85 8.94 8.13
C VAL A 74 10.30 10.35 8.35
N LEU A 75 11.16 11.33 8.62
CA LEU A 75 10.75 12.71 8.82
C LEU A 75 10.18 13.32 7.55
N LEU A 76 10.80 13.09 6.39
CA LEU A 76 10.27 13.53 5.10
C LEU A 76 8.91 12.89 4.81
N GLY A 77 8.77 11.58 5.01
CA GLY A 77 7.48 10.88 4.84
C GLY A 77 6.39 11.43 5.76
N THR A 78 6.74 11.78 6.99
CA THR A 78 5.82 12.38 7.97
C THR A 78 5.33 13.75 7.49
N VAL A 79 6.24 14.61 7.01
CA VAL A 79 5.90 15.94 6.50
C VAL A 79 4.99 15.85 5.28
N VAL A 80 5.30 14.97 4.32
CA VAL A 80 4.48 14.77 3.12
C VAL A 80 3.08 14.28 3.49
N SER A 81 2.99 13.30 4.40
CA SER A 81 1.71 12.76 4.88
C SER A 81 0.88 13.83 5.60
N ALA A 82 1.51 14.66 6.42
CA ALA A 82 0.84 15.79 7.08
C ALA A 82 0.34 16.80 6.06
N ALA A 83 1.17 17.20 5.09
CA ALA A 83 0.78 18.14 4.04
C ALA A 83 -0.43 17.64 3.23
N GLN A 84 -0.49 16.33 2.94
CA GLN A 84 -1.64 15.73 2.26
C GLN A 84 -2.93 15.90 3.08
N VAL A 85 -2.90 15.68 4.39
CA VAL A 85 -4.09 15.84 5.25
C VAL A 85 -4.46 17.33 5.40
N PHE A 86 -3.47 18.20 5.59
CA PHE A 86 -3.66 19.64 5.78
C PHE A 86 -4.01 20.40 4.49
N SER A 87 -3.87 19.77 3.31
CA SER A 87 -4.37 20.32 2.03
C SER A 87 -5.88 20.59 2.00
N GLY A 88 -6.62 20.15 3.02
CA GLY A 88 -8.06 20.36 3.12
C GLY A 88 -8.88 19.33 2.34
N SER A 89 -8.22 18.35 1.68
CA SER A 89 -8.89 17.29 0.92
C SER A 89 -9.91 16.52 1.77
N VAL A 90 -9.54 16.15 3.00
CA VAL A 90 -10.43 15.42 3.93
C VAL A 90 -11.56 16.31 4.45
N ALA A 91 -11.30 17.61 4.64
CA ALA A 91 -12.31 18.59 5.06
C ALA A 91 -13.33 18.85 3.94
N SER A 92 -12.88 18.92 2.68
CA SER A 92 -13.74 19.05 1.51
C SER A 92 -14.66 17.83 1.35
N ILE A 93 -14.11 16.61 1.47
CA ILE A 93 -14.93 15.38 1.44
C ILE A 93 -15.95 15.38 2.59
N SER A 94 -15.53 15.70 3.81
CA SER A 94 -16.38 15.61 5.01
C SER A 94 -17.48 16.67 5.09
N TYR A 95 -17.23 17.87 4.57
CA TYR A 95 -18.14 19.02 4.71
C TYR A 95 -18.72 19.54 3.39
N SER A 96 -18.43 18.88 2.26
CA SER A 96 -18.93 19.20 0.92
C SER A 96 -20.42 19.55 0.91
N THR A 97 -21.27 18.73 1.54
CA THR A 97 -22.73 18.96 1.61
C THR A 97 -23.10 20.21 2.42
N ARG A 98 -22.38 20.50 3.51
CA ARG A 98 -22.62 21.70 4.33
C ARG A 98 -22.13 22.96 3.63
N PHE A 99 -21.04 22.88 2.88
CA PHE A 99 -20.51 23.98 2.08
C PHE A 99 -21.47 24.33 0.93
N PHE A 100 -21.98 23.33 0.20
CA PHE A 100 -22.97 23.52 -0.86
C PHE A 100 -24.31 24.09 -0.35
N ASN A 101 -24.84 23.57 0.76
CA ASN A 101 -26.11 24.06 1.32
C ASN A 101 -26.02 25.51 1.83
N ARG A 102 -24.87 25.90 2.39
CA ARG A 102 -24.65 27.28 2.85
C ARG A 102 -24.45 28.25 1.69
N PHE A 103 -23.82 27.82 0.60
CA PHE A 103 -23.70 28.62 -0.61
C PHE A 103 -25.05 28.83 -1.30
N SER A 104 -25.89 27.77 -1.35
CA SER A 104 -27.25 27.83 -1.89
C SER A 104 -28.14 28.82 -1.12
N SER A 105 -28.14 28.81 0.22
CA SER A 105 -28.98 29.73 1.00
C SER A 105 -28.57 31.20 0.85
N ILE A 106 -27.27 31.49 0.67
CA ILE A 106 -26.77 32.85 0.43
C ILE A 106 -27.19 33.34 -0.96
N LEU A 107 -27.11 32.48 -1.98
CA LEU A 107 -27.56 32.79 -3.34
C LEU A 107 -29.07 33.06 -3.41
N ILE A 108 -29.87 32.27 -2.70
CA ILE A 108 -31.33 32.44 -2.65
C ILE A 108 -31.73 33.71 -1.87
N SER A 109 -30.95 34.12 -0.87
CA SER A 109 -31.19 35.36 -0.11
C SER A 109 -30.75 36.64 -0.85
N GLN A 110 -30.06 36.52 -1.99
CA GLN A 110 -29.60 37.63 -2.83
C GLN A 110 -30.47 37.82 -4.10
N CYS A 111 -31.53 37.02 -4.26
CA CYS A 111 -32.63 37.22 -5.23
C CYS A 111 -33.87 37.75 -4.50
#